data_AF-A0A8C1D4F2-F1
#
_entry.id   AF-A0A8C1D4F2-F1
#
_cell.length_a   1.000
_cell.length_b   1.000
_cell.length_c   1.000
_cell.angle_alpha   90.00
_cell.angle_beta   90.00
_cell.angle_gamma   90.00
#
_symmetry.space_group_name_H-M   'P 1'
#
loop_
_entity.id
_entity.type
_entity.pdbx_description
1 polymer ?
#
loop_
_entity_poly.entity_id
_entity_poly.type
_entity_poly.pdbx_seq_one_letter_code
_entity_poly.pdbx_strand_id
1 'polypeptide(L)'
;MEAPPVTVMPVTGGTINMMYLWRQVALESLLHRLRGLCDNMEPESSADHELVYLLKGQQGNPFMLRARRSLLHPTAPWHLRYQGQLEVADKSRHALVRNCVDVAAWHSLPEFLNEMGFRMDHEFVAKGQVFRKGAMKVVVSKLLRVLLSVLAPAGQDTVSEDMRSFAEQLRPLVHLEKIDPKRLM
;
A
#
# COMPACT_ATOMS: atom_id res chain seq x y z
N MET A 1 -27.69 25.86 9.31
CA MET A 1 -26.83 25.93 8.11
C MET A 1 -26.45 24.49 7.80
N GLU A 2 -27.24 23.83 6.97
CA GLU A 2 -27.05 22.43 6.58
C GLU A 2 -25.82 22.34 5.67
N ALA A 3 -24.85 21.49 6.02
CA ALA A 3 -23.72 21.20 5.15
C ALA A 3 -24.23 20.45 3.91
N PRO A 4 -23.76 20.78 2.69
CA PRO A 4 -24.20 20.07 1.50
C PRO A 4 -23.81 18.58 1.60
N PRO A 5 -24.64 17.66 1.06
CA PRO A 5 -24.35 16.25 1.09
C PRO A 5 -23.04 15.99 0.34
N VAL A 6 -22.07 15.38 1.04
CA VAL A 6 -20.86 14.85 0.41
C VAL A 6 -21.31 13.72 -0.49
N THR A 7 -21.37 13.97 -1.79
CA THR A 7 -21.57 12.94 -2.80
C THR A 7 -20.33 12.04 -2.82
N VAL A 8 -20.27 11.10 -1.88
CA VAL A 8 -19.44 9.90 -2.04
C VAL A 8 -20.04 9.17 -3.22
N MET A 9 -19.46 9.35 -4.41
CA MET A 9 -19.65 8.37 -5.47
C MET A 9 -18.81 7.16 -5.06
N PRO A 10 -19.40 6.06 -4.56
CA PRO A 10 -18.64 4.84 -4.45
C PRO A 10 -18.20 4.50 -5.87
N VAL A 11 -16.89 4.48 -6.14
CA VAL A 11 -16.39 3.83 -7.34
C VAL A 11 -16.54 2.34 -7.11
N THR A 12 -17.77 1.83 -7.18
CA THR A 12 -18.11 0.41 -7.30
C THR A 12 -17.77 -0.02 -8.72
N GLY A 13 -16.49 0.03 -9.06
CA GLY A 13 -15.93 -0.60 -10.24
C GLY A 13 -15.19 -1.84 -9.77
N GLY A 14 -15.58 -3.02 -10.26
CA GLY A 14 -14.80 -4.24 -10.09
C GLY A 14 -13.41 -4.02 -10.69
N THR A 15 -12.44 -3.63 -9.87
CA THR A 15 -11.07 -3.38 -10.33
C THR A 15 -10.38 -4.72 -10.56
N ILE A 16 -10.20 -5.09 -11.84
CA ILE A 16 -9.37 -6.23 -12.22
C ILE A 16 -7.91 -5.88 -11.94
N ASN A 17 -7.39 -6.38 -10.82
CA ASN A 17 -5.99 -6.21 -10.43
C ASN A 17 -5.17 -7.41 -10.93
N MET A 18 -4.59 -7.29 -12.12
CA MET A 18 -3.52 -8.20 -12.56
C MET A 18 -2.21 -7.75 -11.92
N MET A 19 -1.71 -8.55 -10.96
CA MET A 19 -0.45 -8.32 -10.29
C MET A 19 0.54 -9.39 -10.76
N TYR A 20 1.59 -8.98 -11.46
CA TYR A 20 2.68 -9.87 -11.85
C TYR A 20 3.96 -9.46 -11.14
N LEU A 21 4.65 -10.42 -10.53
CA LEU A 21 5.95 -10.21 -9.89
C LEU A 21 7.05 -10.42 -10.93
N TRP A 22 7.79 -9.36 -11.28
CA TRP A 22 8.77 -9.42 -12.37
C TRP A 22 10.22 -9.30 -11.88
N ARG A 23 11.15 -9.96 -12.59
CA ARG A 23 12.59 -9.83 -12.37
C ARG A 23 13.10 -8.50 -12.98
N GLN A 24 14.03 -7.83 -12.30
CA GLN A 24 14.51 -6.48 -12.68
C GLN A 24 15.09 -6.34 -14.09
N VAL A 25 15.58 -7.44 -14.69
CA VAL A 25 16.31 -7.46 -15.97
C VAL A 25 15.47 -6.98 -17.16
N ALA A 26 14.14 -6.97 -17.07
CA ALA A 26 13.24 -6.61 -18.17
C ALA A 26 12.48 -5.28 -17.96
N LEU A 27 12.80 -4.50 -16.93
CA LEU A 27 12.01 -3.31 -16.56
C LEU A 27 11.99 -2.25 -17.67
N GLU A 28 13.15 -1.92 -18.24
CA GLU A 28 13.22 -0.87 -19.25
C GLU A 28 12.48 -1.24 -20.54
N SER A 29 12.66 -2.48 -21.02
CA SER A 29 11.94 -3.01 -22.17
C SER A 29 10.43 -3.07 -21.93
N LEU A 30 9.99 -3.37 -20.70
CA LEU A 30 8.59 -3.29 -20.32
C LEU A 30 8.05 -1.89 -20.45
N LEU A 31 8.70 -0.92 -19.80
CA LEU A 31 8.24 0.46 -19.79
C LEU A 31 8.16 1.00 -21.21
N HIS A 32 9.17 0.71 -22.04
CA HIS A 32 9.14 1.05 -23.47
C HIS A 32 7.93 0.44 -24.18
N ARG A 33 7.64 -0.85 -23.97
CA ARG A 33 6.48 -1.53 -24.58
C ARG A 33 5.14 -0.96 -24.09
N LEU A 34 5.03 -0.62 -22.81
CA LEU A 34 3.82 -0.01 -22.25
C LEU A 34 3.54 1.36 -22.88
N ARG A 35 4.57 2.17 -23.13
CA ARG A 35 4.41 3.46 -23.84
C ARG A 35 3.84 3.30 -25.25
N GLY A 36 4.12 2.19 -25.94
CA GLY A 36 3.55 1.90 -27.25
C GLY A 36 2.15 1.27 -27.22
N LEU A 37 1.72 0.72 -26.07
CA LEU A 37 0.43 0.03 -25.92
C LEU A 37 -0.65 0.85 -25.19
N CYS A 38 -0.23 1.86 -24.42
CA CYS A 38 -1.09 2.70 -23.59
C CYS A 38 -1.28 4.07 -24.24
N ASP A 39 -2.36 4.75 -23.88
CA ASP A 39 -2.77 6.02 -24.48
C ASP A 39 -1.88 7.17 -24.02
N ASN A 40 -1.30 7.08 -22.82
CA ASN A 40 -0.35 8.06 -22.31
C ASN A 40 1.10 7.65 -22.59
N MET A 41 1.71 8.32 -23.57
CA MET A 41 3.10 8.12 -23.96
C MET A 41 4.08 8.46 -22.82
N GLU A 42 3.71 9.44 -21.99
CA GLU A 42 4.41 9.75 -20.74
C GLU A 42 3.59 9.25 -19.55
N PRO A 43 4.07 8.23 -18.81
CA PRO A 43 3.35 7.72 -17.65
C PRO A 43 3.34 8.72 -16.49
N GLU A 44 2.23 8.74 -15.75
CA GLU A 44 2.13 9.55 -14.54
C GLU A 44 2.98 8.94 -13.43
N SER A 45 3.82 9.76 -12.79
CA SER A 45 4.57 9.33 -11.61
C SER A 45 3.61 9.12 -10.43
N SER A 46 3.80 8.02 -9.70
CA SER A 46 3.10 7.74 -8.44
C SER A 46 4.11 7.43 -7.35
N ALA A 47 3.96 8.05 -6.18
CA ALA A 47 4.63 7.61 -4.97
C ALA A 47 3.61 7.67 -3.84
N ASP A 48 3.22 6.51 -3.33
CA ASP A 48 2.18 6.38 -2.32
C ASP A 48 2.75 5.68 -1.08
N HIS A 49 2.41 6.19 0.11
CA HIS A 49 2.66 5.51 1.37
C HIS A 49 1.40 4.76 1.77
N GLU A 50 1.50 3.43 1.88
CA GLU A 50 0.40 2.54 2.23
C GLU A 50 0.64 1.93 3.62
N LEU A 51 -0.36 2.10 4.49
CA LEU A 51 -0.48 1.44 5.78
C LEU A 51 -1.49 0.29 5.64
N VAL A 52 -1.13 -0.91 6.07
CA VAL A 52 -2.01 -2.08 6.05
C VAL A 52 -2.54 -2.33 7.46
N TYR A 53 -3.86 -2.38 7.59
CA TYR A 53 -4.57 -2.59 8.83
C TYR A 53 -5.31 -3.91 8.80
N LEU A 54 -5.29 -4.61 9.94
CA LEU A 54 -6.00 -5.86 10.15
C LEU A 54 -6.98 -5.72 11.31
N LEU A 55 -8.18 -6.23 11.13
CA LEU A 55 -9.13 -6.48 12.19
C LEU A 55 -9.27 -7.99 12.38
N LYS A 56 -9.07 -8.46 13.61
CA LYS A 56 -9.22 -9.88 13.94
C LYS A 56 -10.67 -10.30 13.71
N GLY A 57 -10.90 -11.16 12.72
CA GLY A 57 -12.23 -11.69 12.41
C GLY A 57 -12.65 -12.79 13.39
N GLN A 58 -13.96 -12.98 13.55
CA GLN A 58 -14.56 -14.05 14.36
C GLN A 58 -14.31 -15.47 13.78
N GLN A 59 -14.05 -15.58 12.48
CA GLN A 59 -13.95 -16.84 11.71
C GLN A 59 -12.50 -17.15 11.24
N GLY A 60 -11.49 -16.59 11.91
CA GLY A 60 -10.07 -16.87 11.63
C GLY A 60 -9.46 -16.18 10.40
N ASN A 61 -10.27 -15.62 9.49
CA ASN A 61 -9.76 -14.78 8.41
C ASN A 61 -9.73 -13.30 8.83
N PRO A 62 -8.56 -12.65 8.90
CA PRO A 62 -8.47 -11.24 9.26
C PRO A 62 -9.06 -10.35 8.17
N PHE A 63 -9.85 -9.35 8.57
CA PHE A 63 -10.37 -8.34 7.66
C PHE A 63 -9.30 -7.28 7.43
N MET A 64 -8.95 -7.04 6.15
CA MET A 64 -7.84 -6.16 5.77
C MET A 64 -8.33 -4.86 5.14
N LEU A 65 -7.79 -3.73 5.62
CA LEU A 65 -7.95 -2.42 5.02
C LEU A 65 -6.58 -1.83 4.70
N ARG A 66 -6.53 -0.94 3.69
CA ARG A 66 -5.33 -0.17 3.37
C ARG A 66 -5.64 1.31 3.45
N ALA A 67 -4.87 2.04 4.25
CA ALA A 67 -4.88 3.49 4.25
C ALA A 67 -3.71 3.99 3.39
N ARG A 68 -4.01 4.78 2.37
CA ARG A 68 -3.02 5.28 1.39
C ARG A 68 -2.97 6.80 1.43
N ARG A 69 -1.76 7.36 1.44
CA ARG A 69 -1.53 8.79 1.19
C ARG A 69 -0.56 8.98 0.03
N SER A 70 -0.78 10.02 -0.77
CA SER A 70 0.19 10.38 -1.81
C SER A 70 1.39 11.10 -1.19
N LEU A 71 2.59 10.70 -1.58
CA LEU A 71 3.83 11.38 -1.23
C LEU A 71 4.20 12.48 -2.22
N LEU A 72 3.69 12.40 -3.45
CA LEU A 72 3.90 13.46 -4.47
C LEU A 72 2.97 14.65 -4.25
N HIS A 73 1.79 14.41 -3.67
CA HIS A 73 0.80 15.45 -3.39
C HIS A 73 0.37 15.37 -1.91
N PRO A 74 1.15 15.93 -0.98
CA PRO A 74 0.89 15.80 0.46
C PRO A 74 -0.44 16.43 0.92
N THR A 75 -0.99 17.36 0.13
CA THR A 75 -2.30 18.00 0.38
C THR A 75 -3.48 17.19 -0.13
N ALA A 76 -3.24 16.13 -0.91
CA ALA A 76 -4.29 15.23 -1.37
C ALA A 76 -4.90 14.47 -0.17
N PRO A 77 -6.21 14.16 -0.22
CA PRO A 77 -6.86 13.41 0.85
C PRO A 77 -6.24 12.01 0.98
N TRP A 78 -6.40 11.43 2.16
CA TRP A 78 -6.12 10.01 2.34
C TRP A 78 -7.12 9.19 1.56
N HIS A 79 -6.77 7.95 1.28
CA HIS A 79 -7.65 6.98 0.65
C HIS A 79 -7.75 5.73 1.52
N LEU A 80 -8.96 5.33 1.86
CA LEU A 80 -9.22 4.04 2.47
C LEU A 80 -9.62 3.05 1.39
N ARG A 81 -8.94 1.92 1.33
CA ARG A 81 -9.19 0.86 0.36
C ARG A 81 -9.46 -0.47 1.03
N TYR A 82 -10.60 -1.05 0.70
CA TYR A 82 -10.90 -2.45 0.96
C TYR A 82 -10.55 -3.30 -0.26
N GLN A 83 -9.91 -4.45 -0.02
CA GLN A 83 -9.67 -5.48 -1.04
C GLN A 83 -10.29 -6.79 -0.57
N GLY A 84 -11.29 -7.25 -1.29
CA GLY A 84 -11.94 -8.53 -1.05
C GLY A 84 -11.05 -9.72 -1.42
N GLN A 85 -11.52 -10.91 -1.05
CA GLN A 85 -10.89 -12.15 -1.48
C GLN A 85 -10.91 -12.26 -3.01
N LEU A 86 -9.91 -12.96 -3.55
CA LEU A 86 -9.89 -13.30 -4.97
C LEU A 86 -11.06 -14.22 -5.26
N GLU A 87 -11.83 -13.90 -6.31
CA GLU A 87 -12.85 -14.81 -6.82
C GLU A 87 -12.17 -16.09 -7.27
N VAL A 88 -12.75 -17.24 -6.90
CA VAL A 88 -12.24 -18.54 -7.34
C VAL A 88 -12.30 -18.57 -8.87
N ALA A 89 -11.12 -18.59 -9.49
CA ALA A 89 -11.00 -18.55 -10.94
C ALA A 89 -11.44 -19.90 -11.52
N ASP A 90 -12.51 -19.88 -12.30
CA ASP A 90 -12.78 -20.94 -13.26
C ASP A 90 -11.72 -20.87 -14.39
N LYS A 91 -11.37 -22.02 -14.97
CA LYS A 91 -10.34 -22.14 -16.03
C LYS A 91 -10.64 -21.28 -17.26
N SER A 92 -11.88 -20.80 -17.40
CA SER A 92 -12.35 -19.91 -18.45
C SER A 92 -11.90 -18.45 -18.30
N ARG A 93 -11.43 -18.01 -17.11
CA ARG A 93 -11.07 -16.60 -16.87
C ARG A 93 -9.62 -16.28 -17.21
N HIS A 94 -9.42 -15.24 -18.02
CA HIS A 94 -8.10 -14.75 -18.44
C HIS A 94 -7.41 -13.82 -17.41
N ALA A 95 -8.09 -13.47 -16.31
CA ALA A 95 -7.55 -12.59 -15.28
C ALA A 95 -8.15 -12.92 -13.90
N LEU A 96 -7.37 -12.64 -12.85
CA LEU A 96 -7.84 -12.70 -11.47
C LEU A 96 -8.71 -11.49 -11.16
N VAL A 97 -9.86 -11.73 -10.52
CA VAL A 97 -10.83 -10.69 -10.17
C VAL A 97 -11.03 -10.70 -8.66
N ARG A 98 -11.17 -9.51 -8.07
CA ARG A 98 -11.53 -9.33 -6.66
C ARG A 98 -12.35 -8.05 -6.51
N ASN A 99 -13.19 -8.02 -5.48
CA ASN A 99 -13.86 -6.80 -5.09
C ASN A 99 -12.86 -5.77 -4.54
N CYS A 100 -13.01 -4.52 -4.95
CA CYS A 100 -12.20 -3.41 -4.46
C CYS A 100 -13.13 -2.22 -4.20
N VAL A 101 -13.00 -1.59 -3.05
CA VAL A 101 -13.69 -0.32 -2.74
C VAL A 101 -12.63 0.68 -2.33
N ASP A 102 -12.65 1.86 -2.94
CA ASP A 102 -11.72 2.96 -2.65
C ASP A 102 -12.53 4.22 -2.38
N VAL A 103 -12.25 4.86 -1.25
CA VAL A 103 -12.92 6.11 -0.84
C VAL A 103 -11.88 7.12 -0.39
N ALA A 104 -12.07 8.38 -0.78
CA ALA A 104 -11.34 9.48 -0.20
C ALA A 104 -11.74 9.64 1.28
N ALA A 105 -10.77 9.93 2.12
CA ALA A 105 -10.88 9.95 3.56
C ALA A 105 -10.13 11.14 4.16
N TRP A 106 -10.49 11.45 5.40
CA TRP A 106 -9.90 12.55 6.17
C TRP A 106 -8.45 12.27 6.58
N HIS A 107 -7.75 13.34 6.96
CA HIS A 107 -6.33 13.31 7.30
C HIS A 107 -6.00 12.48 8.55
N SER A 108 -6.97 12.24 9.44
CA SER A 108 -6.86 11.45 10.68
C SER A 108 -7.32 9.99 10.51
N LEU A 109 -7.24 9.45 9.28
CA LEU A 109 -7.64 8.08 8.99
C LEU A 109 -6.89 7.02 9.85
N PRO A 110 -5.57 7.13 10.08
CA PRO A 110 -4.84 6.18 10.92
C PRO A 110 -5.37 6.11 12.36
N GLU A 111 -5.63 7.26 12.98
CA GLU A 111 -6.14 7.36 14.35
C GLU A 111 -7.54 6.76 14.45
N PHE A 112 -8.41 7.12 13.51
CA PHE A 112 -9.77 6.57 13.44
C PHE A 112 -9.78 5.04 13.31
N LEU A 113 -8.91 4.47 12.45
CA LEU A 113 -8.83 3.01 12.29
C LEU A 113 -8.38 2.32 13.60
N ASN A 114 -7.42 2.91 14.29
CA ASN A 114 -6.96 2.40 15.59
C ASN A 114 -8.08 2.43 16.64
N GLU A 115 -8.85 3.52 16.71
CA GLU A 115 -10.01 3.64 17.62
C GLU A 115 -11.10 2.62 17.30
N MET A 116 -11.28 2.27 16.02
CA MET A 116 -12.21 1.23 15.57
C MET A 116 -11.71 -0.20 15.86
N GLY A 117 -10.54 -0.35 16.47
CA GLY A 117 -9.96 -1.64 16.87
C GLY A 117 -9.14 -2.35 15.79
N PHE A 118 -8.88 -1.69 14.67
CA PHE A 118 -7.90 -2.19 13.71
C PHE A 118 -6.49 -2.08 14.29
N ARG A 119 -5.62 -3.01 13.91
CA ARG A 119 -4.19 -2.94 14.22
C ARG A 119 -3.40 -2.80 12.93
N MET A 120 -2.45 -1.86 12.92
CA MET A 120 -1.50 -1.74 11.83
C MET A 120 -0.57 -2.96 11.83
N ASP A 121 -0.45 -3.61 10.67
CA ASP A 121 0.34 -4.83 10.46
C ASP A 121 1.69 -4.50 9.83
N HIS A 122 1.68 -3.77 8.72
CA HIS A 122 2.89 -3.29 8.06
C HIS A 122 2.62 -2.04 7.22
N GLU A 123 3.70 -1.32 6.91
CA GLU A 123 3.67 -0.17 6.00
C GLU A 123 4.73 -0.30 4.90
N PHE A 124 4.46 0.32 3.76
CA PHE A 124 5.40 0.38 2.65
C PHE A 124 5.17 1.61 1.78
N VAL A 125 6.20 1.96 1.02
CA VAL A 125 6.11 2.97 -0.03
C VAL A 125 6.06 2.28 -1.40
N ALA A 126 5.03 2.55 -2.17
CA ALA A 126 4.91 2.15 -3.56
C ALA A 126 5.34 3.32 -4.47
N LYS A 127 6.53 3.24 -5.07
CA LYS A 127 7.00 4.20 -6.08
C LYS A 127 6.86 3.58 -7.46
N GLY A 128 6.23 4.27 -8.40
CA GLY A 128 5.87 3.67 -9.67
C GLY A 128 5.42 4.66 -10.74
N GLN A 129 4.98 4.07 -11.84
CA GLN A 129 4.47 4.73 -13.03
C GLN A 129 3.08 4.20 -13.35
N VAL A 130 2.17 5.11 -13.70
CA VAL A 130 0.79 4.81 -14.06
C VAL A 130 0.60 5.03 -15.55
N PHE A 131 0.21 3.96 -16.23
CA PHE A 131 -0.21 3.95 -17.63
C PHE A 131 -1.73 3.76 -17.72
N ARG A 132 -2.35 4.32 -18.76
CA ARG A 132 -3.78 4.23 -19.04
C ARG A 132 -4.01 3.72 -20.45
N LYS A 133 -4.95 2.79 -20.59
CA LYS A 133 -5.40 2.26 -21.87
C LYS A 133 -6.93 2.14 -21.85
N GLY A 134 -7.63 3.10 -22.43
CA GLY A 134 -9.06 3.26 -22.27
C GLY A 134 -9.45 3.31 -20.79
N ALA A 135 -10.33 2.38 -20.37
CA ALA A 135 -10.74 2.25 -18.98
C ALA A 135 -9.71 1.50 -18.08
N MET A 136 -8.64 0.94 -18.66
CA MET A 136 -7.64 0.18 -17.91
C MET A 136 -6.58 1.11 -17.32
N LYS A 137 -6.28 0.91 -16.03
CA LYS A 137 -5.12 1.51 -15.36
C LYS A 137 -4.08 0.43 -15.12
N VAL A 138 -2.88 0.62 -15.69
CA VAL A 138 -1.73 -0.28 -15.51
C VAL A 138 -0.73 0.44 -14.63
N VAL A 139 -0.40 -0.14 -13.47
CA VAL A 139 0.53 0.45 -12.51
C VAL A 139 1.76 -0.43 -12.40
N VAL A 140 2.93 0.14 -12.66
CA VAL A 140 4.23 -0.52 -12.46
C VAL A 140 4.88 0.13 -11.25
N SER A 141 5.00 -0.62 -10.14
CA SER A 141 5.51 -0.09 -8.88
C SER A 141 6.63 -0.94 -8.30
N LYS A 142 7.64 -0.28 -7.73
CA LYS A 142 8.57 -0.86 -6.78
C LYS A 142 8.01 -0.64 -5.37
N LEU A 143 7.85 -1.74 -4.63
CA LEU A 143 7.47 -1.71 -3.22
C LEU A 143 8.73 -1.62 -2.37
N LEU A 144 8.77 -0.63 -1.48
CA LEU A 144 9.88 -0.36 -0.57
C LEU A 144 9.32 -0.46 0.85
N ARG A 145 9.77 -1.44 1.64
CA ARG A 145 9.40 -1.52 3.06
C ARG A 145 10.08 -0.40 3.82
N VAL A 146 9.37 0.19 4.77
CA VAL A 146 9.97 1.18 5.68
C VAL A 146 10.76 0.41 6.74
N LEU A 147 12.05 0.72 6.86
CA LEU A 147 12.97 0.06 7.78
C LEU A 147 13.68 1.13 8.60
N LEU A 148 13.69 0.95 9.92
CA LEU A 148 14.55 1.71 10.81
C LEU A 148 15.83 0.91 11.06
N SER A 149 16.98 1.45 10.68
CA SER A 149 18.29 0.84 10.91
C SER A 149 19.21 1.82 11.62
N VAL A 150 19.99 1.33 12.60
CA VAL A 150 21.04 2.11 13.26
C VAL A 150 22.40 1.57 12.84
N LEU A 151 23.31 2.49 12.53
CA LEU A 151 24.70 2.20 12.19
C LEU A 151 25.55 2.51 13.44
N ALA A 152 26.31 1.54 13.92
CA ALA A 152 27.21 1.71 15.05
C ALA A 152 28.59 1.11 14.79
N PRO A 153 29.65 1.69 15.38
CA PRO A 153 30.98 1.10 15.39
C PRO A 153 30.97 -0.32 15.97
N ALA A 154 31.80 -1.21 15.41
CA ALA A 154 31.90 -2.58 15.88
C ALA A 154 32.34 -2.63 17.36
N GLY A 155 31.64 -3.44 18.18
CA GLY A 155 31.96 -3.64 19.60
C GLY A 155 31.20 -2.76 20.60
N GLN A 156 30.24 -1.95 20.14
CA GLN A 156 29.34 -1.19 21.03
C GLN A 156 28.01 -1.92 21.26
N ASP A 157 27.95 -2.73 22.32
CA ASP A 157 26.73 -3.44 22.73
C ASP A 157 25.66 -2.49 23.32
N THR A 158 26.08 -1.32 23.84
CA THR A 158 25.19 -0.31 24.42
C THR A 158 24.21 0.29 23.41
N VAL A 159 24.59 0.31 22.12
CA VAL A 159 23.72 0.82 21.05
C VAL A 159 22.46 -0.03 20.90
N SER A 160 22.51 -1.31 21.25
CA SER A 160 21.33 -2.19 21.20
C SER A 160 20.30 -1.82 22.28
N GLU A 161 20.75 -1.39 23.45
CA GLU A 161 19.89 -0.88 24.53
C GLU A 161 19.34 0.51 24.19
N ASP A 162 20.18 1.39 23.65
CA ASP A 162 19.75 2.70 23.17
C ASP A 162 18.71 2.58 22.05
N MET A 163 18.92 1.66 21.10
CA MET A 163 17.94 1.32 20.06
C MET A 163 16.62 0.83 20.64
N ARG A 164 16.67 -0.02 21.67
CA ARG A 164 15.47 -0.51 22.34
C ARG A 164 14.73 0.64 23.04
N SER A 165 15.45 1.47 23.78
CA SER A 165 14.91 2.65 24.47
C SER A 165 14.28 3.63 23.46
N PHE A 166 14.97 3.90 22.36
CA PHE A 166 14.48 4.73 21.26
C PHE A 166 13.23 4.14 20.59
N ALA A 167 13.24 2.83 20.31
CA ALA A 167 12.08 2.14 19.75
C ALA A 167 10.87 2.16 20.70
N GLU A 168 11.08 2.03 22.02
CA GLU A 168 10.02 2.15 23.03
C GLU A 168 9.45 3.57 23.09
N GLN A 169 10.28 4.60 22.95
CA GLN A 169 9.80 5.99 22.84
C GLN A 169 8.99 6.24 21.56
N LEU A 170 9.30 5.54 20.47
CA LEU A 170 8.56 5.59 19.21
C LEU A 170 7.32 4.70 19.18
N ARG A 171 7.18 3.77 20.12
CA ARG A 171 6.07 2.81 20.21
C ARG A 171 4.65 3.42 20.15
N PRO A 172 4.35 4.61 20.71
CA PRO A 172 3.04 5.24 20.53
C PRO A 172 2.78 5.76 19.11
N LEU A 173 3.81 5.90 18.28
CA LEU A 173 3.73 6.45 16.92
C LEU A 173 3.94 5.37 15.84
N VAL A 174 4.76 4.36 16.10
CA VAL A 174 5.20 3.37 15.11
C VAL A 174 5.38 2.01 15.75
N HIS A 175 4.88 0.96 15.09
CA HIS A 175 5.12 -0.42 15.52
C HIS A 175 6.40 -0.96 14.86
N LEU A 176 7.48 -1.03 15.63
CA LEU A 176 8.77 -1.52 15.15
C LEU A 176 8.91 -3.01 15.45
N GLU A 177 9.02 -3.83 14.41
CA GLU A 177 9.32 -5.27 14.54
C GLU A 177 10.77 -5.54 14.14
N LYS A 178 11.46 -6.39 14.91
CA LYS A 178 12.80 -6.86 14.54
C LYS A 178 12.69 -7.79 13.33
N ILE A 179 13.30 -7.40 12.23
CA ILE A 179 13.30 -8.20 11.01
C ILE A 179 14.50 -9.15 10.99
N ASP A 180 14.24 -10.44 10.78
CA ASP A 180 15.28 -11.43 10.50
C ASP A 180 15.83 -11.20 9.08
N PRO A 181 17.14 -10.92 8.90
CA PRO A 181 17.75 -10.72 7.59
C PRO A 181 17.54 -11.90 6.64
N LYS A 182 17.37 -13.12 7.16
CA LYS A 182 17.12 -14.32 6.33
C LYS A 182 15.73 -14.33 5.68
N ARG A 183 14.79 -13.54 6.20
CA ARG A 183 13.45 -13.37 5.60
C ARG A 183 13.46 -12.34 4.45
N LEU A 184 14.59 -11.69 4.20
CA LEU A 184 14.75 -10.67 3.16
C LEU A 184 15.42 -11.18 1.87
N MET A 185 16.00 -12.39 1.88
CA MET A 185 16.72 -12.99 0.74
C MET A 185 15.93 -14.13 0.08
#